data_AF-A0A4R4QKD6-F1
#
_entry.id   AF-A0A4R4QKD6-F1
#
_cell.length_a   1.000
_cell.length_b   1.000
_cell.length_c   1.000
_cell.angle_alpha   90.00
_cell.angle_beta   90.00
_cell.angle_gamma   90.00
#
_symmetry.space_group_name_H-M   'P 1'
#
loop_
_entity.id
_entity.type
_entity.pdbx_description
1 polymer ?
#
loop_
_entity_poly.entity_id
_entity_poly.type
_entity_poly.pdbx_seq_one_letter_code
_entity_poly.pdbx_strand_id
1 'polypeptide(L)'
;MTRMPRPSPHELGDEPPWLEDPQDWFWCSSCEHGLYWDERYHGELLRCVNQQCFAAEFAVPIWAAQKNRDDLFDEAANPEGWPRPVMESRPVPYLVPVTAGRPWWRATDGERLLRCQNQWWCQVCGLPLPSAAWVLVDAGGDVSSDAAMHERCLRLAAGTCPHLLDVGVGYRAVQVRLDDLLGDGRPLQLGDAWTPKRWTLRDASGGIG
;
A
#
# COMPACT_ATOMS: atom_id res chain seq x y z
N MET A 1 12.73 21.85 -21.70
CA MET A 1 12.31 22.45 -20.41
C MET A 1 13.31 22.00 -19.37
N THR A 2 14.11 22.92 -18.85
CA THR A 2 15.14 22.63 -17.85
C THR A 2 14.43 22.48 -16.51
N ARG A 3 14.51 21.30 -15.86
CA ARG A 3 14.01 21.12 -14.49
C ARG A 3 14.68 22.19 -13.62
N MET A 4 13.88 23.01 -12.93
CA MET A 4 14.45 23.91 -11.94
C MET A 4 15.16 23.07 -10.86
N PRO A 5 16.31 23.51 -10.35
CA PRO A 5 16.96 22.83 -9.24
C PRO A 5 16.00 22.78 -8.05
N ARG A 6 15.85 21.59 -7.44
CA ARG A 6 14.99 21.40 -6.26
C ARG A 6 15.42 22.39 -5.16
N PRO A 7 14.52 23.22 -4.60
CA PRO A 7 14.87 24.15 -3.54
C PRO A 7 15.38 23.39 -2.31
N SER A 8 16.33 23.98 -1.60
CA SER A 8 16.83 23.34 -0.37
C SER A 8 15.78 23.49 0.73
N PRO A 9 15.65 22.53 1.67
CA PRO A 9 14.67 22.58 2.76
C PRO A 9 14.66 23.90 3.55
N HIS A 10 15.78 24.62 3.59
CA HIS A 10 15.93 25.87 4.33
C HIS A 10 15.31 27.11 3.68
N GLU A 11 14.79 27.02 2.45
CA GLU A 11 14.24 28.18 1.71
C GLU A 11 12.72 28.38 1.94
N LEU A 12 12.06 27.47 2.66
CA LEU A 12 10.66 27.54 3.04
C LEU A 12 10.60 27.93 4.53
N GLY A 13 10.23 29.18 4.84
CA GLY A 13 10.26 29.73 6.22
C GLY A 13 9.54 28.88 7.27
N ASP A 14 9.92 29.07 8.54
CA ASP A 14 9.45 28.41 9.77
C ASP A 14 8.68 27.10 9.54
N GLU A 15 9.45 26.01 9.41
CA GLU A 15 8.93 24.65 9.25
C GLU A 15 7.91 24.32 10.35
N PRO A 16 6.72 23.80 10.01
CA PRO A 16 5.79 23.30 11.01
C PRO A 16 6.47 22.25 11.90
N PRO A 17 6.32 22.33 13.23
CA PRO A 17 7.12 21.57 14.22
C PRO A 17 6.87 20.04 14.25
N TRP A 18 6.11 19.50 13.28
CA TRP A 18 5.83 18.06 13.12
C TRP A 18 6.49 17.46 11.87
N LEU A 19 7.41 18.19 11.22
CA LEU A 19 8.14 17.80 10.01
C LEU A 19 9.62 17.46 10.33
N GLU A 20 9.88 16.44 11.15
CA GLU A 20 11.25 16.20 11.63
C GLU A 20 12.20 15.49 10.64
N ASP A 21 11.74 15.00 9.47
CA ASP A 21 12.67 14.47 8.45
C ASP A 21 12.30 14.89 7.00
N PRO A 22 13.04 15.83 6.38
CA PRO A 22 12.85 16.26 5.00
C PRO A 22 13.03 15.15 3.94
N GLN A 23 13.57 13.99 4.31
CA GLN A 23 13.75 12.84 3.41
C GLN A 23 12.44 12.04 3.19
N ASP A 24 11.41 12.34 3.98
CA ASP A 24 10.08 11.74 3.89
C ASP A 24 9.13 12.47 2.92
N TRP A 25 9.60 13.52 2.24
CA TRP A 25 8.73 14.35 1.43
C TRP A 25 8.37 13.71 0.10
N PHE A 26 7.07 13.51 -0.06
CA PHE A 26 6.43 13.43 -1.36
C PHE A 26 6.30 14.84 -1.95
N TRP A 27 6.27 14.96 -3.28
CA TRP A 27 6.22 16.26 -3.95
C TRP A 27 4.99 16.36 -4.85
N CYS A 28 4.34 17.52 -4.83
CA CYS A 28 3.20 17.81 -5.69
C CYS A 28 3.68 17.93 -7.14
N SER A 29 3.21 17.08 -8.05
CA SER A 29 3.58 17.15 -9.46
C SER A 29 3.14 18.44 -10.16
N SER A 30 2.19 19.18 -9.58
CA SER A 30 1.67 20.43 -10.14
C SER A 30 2.48 21.67 -9.74
N CYS A 31 2.98 21.74 -8.51
CA CYS A 31 3.66 22.95 -7.99
C CYS A 31 5.00 22.69 -7.31
N GLU A 32 5.46 21.44 -7.28
CA GLU A 32 6.76 21.01 -6.74
C GLU A 32 6.96 21.33 -5.24
N HIS A 33 5.89 21.64 -4.51
CA HIS A 33 5.94 21.79 -3.04
C HIS A 33 5.75 20.44 -2.34
N GLY A 34 6.19 20.37 -1.08
CA GLY A 34 6.04 19.19 -0.24
C GLY A 34 4.58 18.76 -0.08
N LEU A 35 4.37 17.46 0.00
CA LEU A 35 3.10 16.87 0.36
C LEU A 35 3.20 16.33 1.80
N TYR A 36 2.15 16.50 2.59
CA TYR A 36 2.07 16.02 3.98
C TYR A 36 0.89 15.06 4.16
N TRP A 37 0.98 14.22 5.18
CA TRP A 37 -0.08 13.29 5.57
C TRP A 37 -1.28 14.04 6.14
N ASP A 38 -2.44 13.91 5.50
CA ASP A 38 -3.68 14.43 6.06
C ASP A 38 -4.36 13.34 6.89
N GLU A 39 -4.32 13.49 8.22
CA GLU A 39 -4.87 12.52 9.18
C GLU A 39 -6.35 12.24 8.95
N ARG A 40 -7.10 13.17 8.34
CA ARG A 40 -8.52 13.00 8.00
C ARG A 40 -8.77 11.86 7.03
N TYR A 41 -7.75 11.47 6.27
CA TYR A 41 -7.84 10.39 5.28
C TYR A 41 -7.05 9.15 5.70
N HIS A 42 -6.79 8.97 7.00
CA HIS A 42 -6.15 7.77 7.56
C HIS A 42 -4.84 7.35 6.88
N GLY A 43 -4.13 8.31 6.28
CA GLY A 43 -2.94 8.01 5.50
C GLY A 43 -3.23 7.30 4.17
N GLU A 44 -4.27 7.70 3.45
CA GLU A 44 -4.48 7.31 2.04
C GLU A 44 -4.11 8.46 1.08
N LEU A 45 -4.25 9.70 1.56
CA LEU A 45 -4.04 10.91 0.79
C LEU A 45 -2.99 11.80 1.42
N LEU A 46 -2.21 12.42 0.55
CA LEU A 46 -1.27 13.48 0.88
C LEU A 46 -1.83 14.81 0.38
N ARG A 47 -1.65 15.88 1.14
CA ARG A 47 -2.02 17.24 0.74
C ARG A 47 -0.81 18.09 0.46
N CYS A 48 -0.92 18.98 -0.51
CA CYS A 48 0.14 19.92 -0.82
C CYS A 48 0.21 21.04 0.20
N VAL A 49 1.42 21.40 0.64
CA VAL A 49 1.67 22.54 1.53
C VAL A 49 1.46 23.89 0.84
N ASN A 50 1.44 23.93 -0.51
CA ASN A 50 1.15 25.15 -1.23
C ASN A 50 -0.31 25.60 -0.99
N GLN A 51 -0.49 26.84 -0.52
CA GLN A 51 -1.81 27.37 -0.16
C GLN A 51 -2.83 27.33 -1.31
N GLN A 52 -2.40 27.49 -2.56
CA GLN A 52 -3.32 27.43 -3.71
C GLN A 52 -3.79 26.00 -3.95
N CYS A 53 -2.88 25.02 -3.91
CA CYS A 53 -3.26 23.61 -3.99
C CYS A 53 -4.14 23.19 -2.80
N PHE A 54 -3.82 23.68 -1.59
CA PHE A 54 -4.62 23.41 -0.40
C PHE A 54 -6.04 23.99 -0.51
N ALA A 55 -6.17 25.24 -0.94
CA ALA A 55 -7.46 25.90 -1.15
C ALA A 55 -8.28 25.26 -2.28
N ALA A 56 -7.61 24.69 -3.29
CA ALA A 56 -8.23 23.89 -4.33
C ALA A 56 -8.56 22.45 -3.90
N GLU A 57 -8.32 22.10 -2.63
CA GLU A 57 -8.51 20.76 -2.07
C GLU A 57 -7.78 19.66 -2.84
N PHE A 58 -6.63 19.99 -3.43
CA PHE A 58 -5.84 19.03 -4.18
C PHE A 58 -5.24 17.98 -3.25
N ALA A 59 -5.71 16.75 -3.40
CA ALA A 59 -5.19 15.58 -2.70
C ALA A 59 -4.47 14.66 -3.68
N VAL A 60 -3.30 14.19 -3.29
CA VAL A 60 -2.49 13.25 -4.06
C VAL A 60 -2.51 11.91 -3.33
N PRO A 61 -3.03 10.84 -3.94
CA PRO A 61 -2.95 9.54 -3.32
C PRO A 61 -1.47 9.10 -3.26
N ILE A 62 -1.09 8.39 -2.20
CA ILE A 62 0.31 8.05 -1.92
C ILE A 62 0.96 7.34 -3.10
N TRP A 63 0.26 6.41 -3.74
CA TRP A 63 0.78 5.70 -4.90
C TRP A 63 1.14 6.66 -6.07
N ALA A 64 0.41 7.76 -6.25
CA ALA A 64 0.71 8.73 -7.29
C ALA A 64 1.92 9.58 -6.89
N ALA A 65 2.05 9.88 -5.60
CA ALA A 65 3.21 10.58 -5.08
C ALA A 65 4.48 9.71 -5.10
N GLN A 66 4.34 8.40 -4.89
CA GLN A 66 5.39 7.40 -5.03
C GLN A 66 5.93 7.35 -6.46
N LYS A 67 5.08 7.35 -7.50
CA LYS A 67 5.53 7.38 -8.92
C LYS A 67 6.42 8.58 -9.27
N ASN A 68 6.30 9.69 -8.55
CA ASN A 68 7.19 10.84 -8.74
C ASN A 68 8.58 10.64 -8.12
N ARG A 69 8.81 9.51 -7.45
CA ARG A 69 10.04 9.07 -6.76
C ARG A 69 10.62 7.78 -7.36
N ASP A 70 10.35 7.45 -8.63
CA ASP A 70 10.93 6.26 -9.29
C ASP A 70 12.47 6.21 -9.20
N ASP A 71 13.15 7.34 -8.97
CA ASP A 71 14.59 7.44 -8.70
C ASP A 71 15.01 6.94 -7.30
N LEU A 72 14.07 6.62 -6.42
CA LEU A 72 14.31 6.36 -5.00
C LEU A 72 13.81 4.99 -4.54
N PHE A 73 13.09 4.23 -5.39
CA PHE A 73 12.77 2.85 -5.09
C PHE A 73 13.95 1.94 -5.39
N ASP A 74 14.42 1.26 -4.36
CA ASP A 74 15.43 0.23 -4.52
C ASP A 74 14.73 -1.12 -4.66
N GLU A 75 14.34 -1.47 -5.89
CA GLU A 75 13.70 -2.76 -6.17
C GLU A 75 14.60 -3.93 -5.73
N ALA A 76 15.92 -3.76 -5.82
CA ALA A 76 16.90 -4.74 -5.37
C ALA A 76 16.96 -4.86 -3.84
N ALA A 77 16.56 -3.84 -3.08
CA ALA A 77 16.44 -3.90 -1.63
C ALA A 77 15.20 -4.67 -1.15
N ASN A 78 14.14 -4.75 -1.98
CA ASN A 78 12.94 -5.52 -1.66
C ASN A 78 12.47 -6.40 -2.83
N PRO A 79 13.26 -7.38 -3.29
CA PRO A 79 12.93 -8.20 -4.45
C PRO A 79 11.77 -9.16 -4.13
N GLU A 80 11.17 -9.76 -5.14
CA GLU A 80 10.28 -10.91 -4.98
C GLU A 80 11.02 -12.14 -4.41
N GLY A 81 10.26 -13.08 -3.85
CA GLY A 81 10.77 -14.37 -3.39
C GLY A 81 10.85 -14.56 -1.88
N TRP A 82 11.53 -15.65 -1.50
CA TRP A 82 11.77 -16.08 -0.13
C TRP A 82 13.26 -16.41 0.07
N PRO A 83 13.85 -16.14 1.25
CA PRO A 83 13.27 -15.45 2.40
C PRO A 83 12.96 -13.97 2.13
N ARG A 84 12.04 -13.38 2.90
CA ARG A 84 11.82 -11.93 2.83
C ARG A 84 13.04 -11.20 3.38
N PRO A 85 13.48 -10.09 2.75
CA PRO A 85 14.47 -9.20 3.34
C PRO A 85 14.04 -8.79 4.75
N VAL A 86 15.01 -8.64 5.65
CA VAL A 86 14.77 -8.22 7.03
C VAL A 86 15.41 -6.86 7.23
N MET A 87 14.59 -5.88 7.62
CA MET A 87 15.02 -4.52 7.95
C MET A 87 14.41 -4.16 9.30
N GLU A 88 15.17 -3.49 10.17
CA GLU A 88 14.70 -3.13 11.52
C GLU A 88 14.17 -4.36 12.31
N SER A 89 14.84 -5.50 12.15
CA SER A 89 14.47 -6.79 12.75
C SER A 89 13.10 -7.34 12.34
N ARG A 90 12.50 -6.84 11.25
CA ARG A 90 11.21 -7.30 10.72
C ARG A 90 11.32 -7.71 9.26
N PRO A 91 10.63 -8.77 8.82
CA PRO A 91 10.56 -9.10 7.40
C PRO A 91 9.79 -8.00 6.66
N VAL A 92 10.30 -7.57 5.52
CA VAL A 92 9.66 -6.56 4.67
C VAL A 92 8.74 -7.25 3.66
N PRO A 93 7.41 -7.04 3.73
CA PRO A 93 6.48 -7.53 2.71
C PRO A 93 6.82 -6.96 1.34
N TYR A 94 6.51 -7.71 0.28
CA TYR A 94 6.73 -7.27 -1.10
C TYR A 94 5.99 -5.96 -1.40
N LEU A 95 4.79 -5.75 -0.87
CA LEU A 95 4.06 -4.49 -1.05
C LEU A 95 4.63 -3.29 -0.30
N VAL A 96 5.53 -3.48 0.67
CA VAL A 96 6.12 -2.35 1.40
C VAL A 96 7.21 -1.71 0.54
N PRO A 97 7.10 -0.42 0.19
CA PRO A 97 8.14 0.25 -0.56
C PRO A 97 9.41 0.38 0.30
N VAL A 98 10.57 0.25 -0.34
CA VAL A 98 11.87 0.53 0.28
C VAL A 98 12.55 1.64 -0.48
N THR A 99 12.96 2.67 0.26
CA THR A 99 13.64 3.84 -0.29
C THR A 99 14.88 4.15 0.53
N ALA A 100 16.02 4.32 -0.14
CA ALA A 100 17.31 4.53 0.51
C ALA A 100 17.62 3.50 1.61
N GLY A 101 17.26 2.23 1.37
CA GLY A 101 17.46 1.13 2.32
C GLY A 101 16.51 1.12 3.53
N ARG A 102 15.47 1.96 3.55
CA ARG A 102 14.49 2.03 4.64
C ARG A 102 13.08 1.62 4.17
N PRO A 103 12.38 0.74 4.91
CA PRO A 103 11.01 0.34 4.60
C PRO A 103 9.99 1.41 5.01
N TRP A 104 9.01 1.66 4.14
CA TRP A 104 7.94 2.63 4.37
C TRP A 104 6.70 1.90 4.88
N TRP A 105 6.71 1.52 6.16
CA TRP A 105 5.69 0.64 6.76
C TRP A 105 4.25 1.15 6.68
N ARG A 106 4.05 2.46 6.53
CA ARG A 106 2.72 3.11 6.40
C ARG A 106 2.26 3.25 4.96
N ALA A 107 3.05 2.79 4.00
CA ALA A 107 2.77 2.94 2.59
C ALA A 107 2.70 1.58 1.91
N THR A 108 1.85 1.51 0.90
CA THR A 108 1.73 0.37 -0.01
C THR A 108 2.24 0.80 -1.38
N ASP A 109 3.11 0.00 -1.98
CA ASP A 109 3.55 0.19 -3.36
C ASP A 109 2.38 -0.15 -4.30
N GLY A 110 1.82 0.89 -4.91
CA GLY A 110 0.63 0.76 -5.76
C GLY A 110 0.86 -0.07 -7.02
N GLU A 111 2.07 -0.05 -7.61
CA GLU A 111 2.37 -0.87 -8.79
C GLU A 111 2.47 -2.34 -8.42
N ARG A 112 3.16 -2.65 -7.32
CA ARG A 112 3.24 -4.01 -6.80
C ARG A 112 1.88 -4.53 -6.36
N LEU A 113 1.04 -3.67 -5.76
CA LEU A 113 -0.33 -4.04 -5.40
C LEU A 113 -1.16 -4.36 -6.65
N LEU A 114 -1.12 -3.49 -7.65
CA LEU A 114 -1.76 -3.74 -8.94
C LEU A 114 -1.28 -5.05 -9.56
N ARG A 115 0.02 -5.35 -9.50
CA ARG A 115 0.57 -6.63 -9.96
C ARG A 115 0.00 -7.81 -9.18
N CYS A 116 -0.03 -7.72 -7.86
CA CYS A 116 -0.62 -8.75 -6.99
C CYS A 116 -2.08 -9.02 -7.32
N GLN A 117 -2.88 -7.97 -7.49
CA GLN A 117 -4.30 -8.11 -7.79
C GLN A 117 -4.56 -8.58 -9.23
N ASN A 118 -3.85 -8.03 -10.22
CA ASN A 118 -4.07 -8.34 -11.63
C ASN A 118 -3.48 -9.67 -12.06
N GLN A 119 -2.46 -10.19 -11.38
CA GLN A 119 -1.77 -11.42 -11.78
C GLN A 119 -1.97 -12.58 -10.81
N TRP A 120 -2.78 -12.37 -9.75
CA TRP A 120 -2.96 -13.35 -8.68
C TRP A 120 -1.63 -13.71 -7.98
N TRP A 121 -0.91 -12.68 -7.52
CA TRP A 121 0.37 -12.85 -6.80
C TRP A 121 0.23 -12.50 -5.31
N CYS A 122 1.12 -13.09 -4.52
CA CYS A 122 1.15 -12.92 -3.08
C CYS A 122 1.66 -11.54 -2.69
N GLN A 123 0.90 -10.80 -1.88
CA GLN A 123 1.34 -9.48 -1.40
C GLN A 123 2.57 -9.49 -0.47
N VAL A 124 2.88 -10.62 0.16
CA VAL A 124 4.02 -10.69 1.10
C VAL A 124 5.32 -11.02 0.38
N CYS A 125 5.30 -11.94 -0.59
CA CYS A 125 6.53 -12.39 -1.26
C CYS A 125 6.62 -12.04 -2.74
N GLY A 126 5.57 -11.50 -3.36
CA GLY A 126 5.58 -11.14 -4.78
C GLY A 126 5.68 -12.35 -5.71
N LEU A 127 5.32 -13.56 -5.29
CA LEU A 127 5.30 -14.75 -6.15
C LEU A 127 3.87 -15.15 -6.52
N PRO A 128 3.67 -15.84 -7.66
CA PRO A 128 2.36 -16.37 -8.05
C PRO A 128 1.69 -17.20 -6.96
N LEU A 129 0.39 -17.00 -6.78
CA LEU A 129 -0.43 -17.77 -5.85
C LEU A 129 -0.94 -19.06 -6.52
N PRO A 130 -1.10 -20.15 -5.75
CA PRO A 130 -1.88 -21.29 -6.21
C PRO A 130 -3.37 -20.92 -6.37
N SER A 131 -4.17 -21.85 -6.89
CA SER A 131 -5.61 -21.65 -7.12
C SER A 131 -6.41 -21.33 -5.85
N ALA A 132 -5.94 -21.76 -4.69
CA ALA A 132 -6.49 -21.42 -3.38
C ALA A 132 -5.43 -20.67 -2.55
N ALA A 133 -5.76 -19.46 -2.13
CA ALA A 133 -4.89 -18.57 -1.37
C ALA A 133 -5.60 -18.09 -0.10
N TRP A 134 -4.95 -17.25 0.70
CA TRP A 134 -5.49 -16.73 1.95
C TRP A 134 -5.64 -15.23 1.92
N VAL A 135 -6.74 -14.73 2.48
CA VAL A 135 -6.98 -13.31 2.74
C VAL A 135 -7.29 -13.11 4.22
N LEU A 136 -7.11 -11.87 4.70
CA LEU A 136 -7.53 -11.46 6.02
C LEU A 136 -8.86 -10.71 5.90
N VAL A 137 -9.83 -11.11 6.71
CA VAL A 137 -11.16 -10.53 6.76
C VAL A 137 -11.38 -9.92 8.12
N ASP A 138 -11.89 -8.69 8.17
CA ASP A 138 -12.19 -8.01 9.43
C ASP A 138 -13.51 -8.51 10.06
N ALA A 139 -13.87 -7.94 11.21
CA ALA A 139 -15.12 -8.27 11.91
C ALA A 139 -16.38 -7.86 11.12
N GLY A 140 -16.28 -6.91 10.19
CA GLY A 140 -17.34 -6.48 9.29
C GLY A 140 -17.54 -7.40 8.09
N GLY A 141 -16.62 -8.34 7.86
CA GLY A 141 -16.67 -9.26 6.71
C GLY A 141 -15.93 -8.74 5.48
N ASP A 142 -15.27 -7.59 5.56
CA ASP A 142 -14.49 -7.01 4.47
C ASP A 142 -13.09 -7.60 4.40
N VAL A 143 -12.54 -7.75 3.19
CA VAL A 143 -11.17 -8.20 3.00
C VAL A 143 -10.24 -7.03 3.36
N SER A 144 -9.57 -7.14 4.51
CA SER A 144 -8.64 -6.13 5.02
C SER A 144 -7.22 -6.28 4.47
N SER A 145 -6.88 -7.42 3.89
CA SER A 145 -5.63 -7.59 3.15
C SER A 145 -5.75 -6.98 1.76
N ASP A 146 -4.81 -6.11 1.35
CA ASP A 146 -4.84 -5.48 0.02
C ASP A 146 -4.80 -6.49 -1.14
N ALA A 147 -4.19 -7.66 -0.93
CA ALA A 147 -4.21 -8.78 -1.86
C ALA A 147 -4.05 -10.14 -1.12
N ALA A 148 -4.24 -11.24 -1.85
CA ALA A 148 -4.14 -12.58 -1.29
C ALA A 148 -2.69 -13.00 -0.98
N MET A 149 -2.54 -14.06 -0.18
CA MET A 149 -1.28 -14.54 0.38
C MET A 149 -1.16 -16.06 0.29
N HIS A 150 0.07 -16.59 0.20
CA HIS A 150 0.31 -18.00 0.52
C HIS A 150 0.04 -18.25 2.01
N GLU A 151 -0.27 -19.49 2.38
CA GLU A 151 -0.44 -19.88 3.79
C GLU A 151 0.83 -19.57 4.64
N ARG A 152 2.02 -19.88 4.11
CA ARG A 152 3.29 -19.55 4.78
C ARG A 152 3.47 -18.04 4.98
N CYS A 153 3.08 -17.25 3.98
CA CYS A 153 3.15 -15.79 4.01
C CYS A 153 2.20 -15.21 5.05
N LEU A 154 0.98 -15.73 5.13
CA LEU A 154 0.00 -15.40 6.15
C LEU A 154 0.56 -15.68 7.56
N ARG A 155 1.16 -16.85 7.79
CA ARG A 155 1.76 -17.20 9.09
C ARG A 155 2.90 -16.26 9.46
N LEU A 156 3.74 -15.86 8.50
CA LEU A 156 4.77 -14.85 8.73
C LEU A 156 4.12 -13.52 9.16
N ALA A 157 3.16 -13.01 8.39
CA ALA A 157 2.48 -11.75 8.68
C ALA A 157 1.82 -11.77 10.06
N ALA A 158 1.08 -12.83 10.39
CA ALA A 158 0.44 -13.00 11.69
C ALA A 158 1.46 -13.09 12.85
N GLY A 159 2.65 -13.67 12.61
CA GLY A 159 3.70 -13.78 13.62
C GLY A 159 4.52 -12.50 13.85
N THR A 160 4.46 -11.54 12.92
CA THR A 160 5.33 -10.34 12.96
C THR A 160 4.58 -9.02 12.98
N CYS A 161 3.33 -8.95 12.52
CA CYS A 161 2.55 -7.72 12.45
C CYS A 161 1.82 -7.47 13.78
N PRO A 162 2.15 -6.40 14.52
CA PRO A 162 1.47 -6.10 15.79
C PRO A 162 -0.03 -5.88 15.62
N HIS A 163 -0.46 -5.30 14.50
CA HIS A 163 -1.87 -5.04 14.20
C HIS A 163 -2.69 -6.31 14.02
N LEU A 164 -2.09 -7.37 13.47
CA LEU A 164 -2.76 -8.66 13.32
C LEU A 164 -2.75 -9.50 14.61
N LEU A 165 -1.84 -9.19 15.54
CA LEU A 165 -1.78 -9.82 16.85
C LEU A 165 -2.77 -9.21 17.84
N ASP A 166 -3.33 -8.04 17.53
CA ASP A 166 -4.34 -7.42 18.37
C ASP A 166 -5.68 -8.18 18.27
N VAL A 167 -5.98 -8.94 19.32
CA VAL A 167 -7.21 -9.71 19.47
C VAL A 167 -8.48 -8.84 19.43
N GLY A 168 -8.36 -7.54 19.72
CA GLY A 168 -9.49 -6.60 19.69
C GLY A 168 -10.01 -6.31 18.28
N VAL A 169 -9.18 -6.49 17.24
CA VAL A 169 -9.55 -6.12 15.86
C VAL A 169 -10.37 -7.22 15.16
N GLY A 170 -10.33 -8.46 15.67
CA GLY A 170 -11.22 -9.53 15.23
C GLY A 170 -10.94 -10.05 13.82
N TYR A 171 -9.70 -9.96 13.32
CA TYR A 171 -9.34 -10.50 12.02
C TYR A 171 -9.45 -12.03 11.97
N ARG A 172 -9.97 -12.54 10.85
CA ARG A 172 -9.97 -13.97 10.52
C ARG A 172 -9.25 -14.23 9.20
N ALA A 173 -8.44 -15.29 9.17
CA ALA A 173 -7.88 -15.79 7.93
C ALA A 173 -8.91 -16.67 7.21
N VAL A 174 -9.14 -16.40 5.92
CA VAL A 174 -10.07 -17.17 5.09
C VAL A 174 -9.34 -17.66 3.85
N GLN A 175 -9.47 -18.95 3.56
CA GLN A 175 -9.00 -19.50 2.30
C GLN A 175 -10.01 -19.16 1.19
N VAL A 176 -9.51 -18.64 0.08
CA VAL A 176 -10.30 -18.18 -1.07
C VAL A 176 -9.70 -18.65 -2.38
N ARG A 177 -10.55 -18.80 -3.38
CA ARG A 177 -10.23 -18.87 -4.79
C ARG A 177 -10.55 -17.51 -5.44
N LEU A 178 -10.09 -17.30 -6.66
CA LEU A 178 -10.39 -16.08 -7.41
C LEU A 178 -11.91 -15.83 -7.51
N ASP A 179 -12.69 -16.89 -7.76
CA ASP A 179 -14.16 -16.80 -7.92
C ASP A 179 -14.90 -16.47 -6.61
N ASP A 180 -14.24 -16.59 -5.46
CA ASP A 180 -14.81 -16.25 -4.15
C ASP A 180 -14.70 -14.74 -3.86
N LEU A 181 -14.01 -13.98 -4.71
CA LEU A 181 -13.74 -12.56 -4.50
C LEU A 181 -14.54 -11.67 -5.45
N LEU A 182 -14.93 -10.51 -4.91
CA LEU A 182 -15.43 -9.38 -5.67
C LEU A 182 -14.39 -8.26 -5.61
N GLY A 183 -14.13 -7.59 -6.73
CA GLY A 183 -13.42 -6.32 -6.79
C GLY A 183 -14.41 -5.20 -7.08
N ASP A 184 -14.55 -4.26 -6.16
CA ASP A 184 -15.51 -3.15 -6.24
C ASP A 184 -16.95 -3.63 -6.51
N GLY A 185 -17.35 -4.72 -5.84
CA GLY A 185 -18.68 -5.30 -5.93
C GLY A 185 -18.95 -6.16 -7.18
N ARG A 186 -17.95 -6.37 -8.05
CA ARG A 186 -18.07 -7.22 -9.25
C ARG A 186 -17.17 -8.44 -9.15
N PRO A 187 -17.49 -9.58 -9.81
CA PRO A 187 -16.58 -10.71 -9.89
C PRO A 187 -15.16 -10.28 -10.24
N LEU A 188 -14.19 -10.69 -9.43
CA LEU A 188 -12.81 -10.30 -9.62
C LEU A 188 -12.28 -10.90 -10.94
N GLN A 189 -11.84 -10.03 -11.84
CA GLN A 189 -11.18 -10.40 -13.11
C GLN A 189 -9.74 -9.91 -13.08
N LEU A 190 -8.83 -10.80 -13.48
CA LEU A 190 -7.40 -10.54 -13.61
C LEU A 190 -7.12 -9.69 -14.85
N GLY A 191 -6.08 -8.85 -14.80
CA GLY A 191 -5.60 -8.05 -15.94
C GLY A 191 -6.37 -6.77 -16.28
N ASP A 192 -7.56 -6.56 -15.71
CA ASP A 192 -8.44 -5.47 -16.13
C ASP A 192 -8.36 -4.20 -15.27
N ALA A 193 -7.52 -4.19 -14.23
CA ALA A 193 -7.46 -3.08 -13.28
C ALA A 193 -6.32 -2.11 -13.60
N TRP A 194 -6.66 -0.83 -13.77
CA TRP A 194 -5.70 0.28 -13.82
C TRP A 194 -5.51 0.95 -12.45
N THR A 195 -6.38 0.63 -11.50
CA THR A 195 -6.33 1.07 -10.10
C THR A 195 -6.57 -0.13 -9.17
N PRO A 196 -5.99 -0.16 -7.96
CA PRO A 196 -6.31 -1.18 -6.99
C PRO A 196 -7.81 -1.23 -6.72
N LYS A 197 -8.35 -2.45 -6.61
CA LYS A 197 -9.76 -2.71 -6.30
C LYS A 197 -9.90 -2.98 -4.81
N ARG A 198 -11.01 -2.55 -4.22
CA ARG A 198 -11.40 -3.01 -2.88
C ARG A 198 -11.96 -4.42 -3.00
N TRP A 199 -11.38 -5.35 -2.27
CA TRP A 199 -11.83 -6.74 -2.28
C TRP A 199 -12.90 -6.97 -1.22
N THR A 200 -13.90 -7.77 -1.58
CA THR A 200 -14.86 -8.34 -0.62
C THR A 200 -15.05 -9.82 -0.93
N LEU A 201 -15.51 -10.59 0.05
CA LEU A 201 -15.94 -11.96 -0.20
C LEU A 201 -17.27 -11.93 -0.96
N ARG A 202 -17.43 -12.83 -1.92
CA ARG A 202 -18.74 -13.14 -2.46
C ARG A 202 -19.53 -13.84 -1.34
N ASP A 203 -20.69 -13.29 -1.01
CA ASP A 203 -21.60 -13.90 -0.05
C ASP A 203 -21.82 -15.38 -0.37
N ALA A 204 -21.50 -16.25 0.58
CA ALA A 204 -21.80 -17.68 0.47
C ALA A 204 -23.32 -17.95 0.47
N SER A 205 -24.13 -16.93 0.76
CA SER A 205 -25.59 -16.94 0.84
C SER A 205 -26.30 -16.88 -0.52
N GLY A 206 -25.74 -17.50 -1.55
CA GLY A 206 -26.53 -18.08 -2.65
C GLY A 206 -27.47 -19.21 -2.20
N GLY A 207 -27.97 -19.15 -0.95
CA GLY A 207 -29.04 -19.98 -0.45
C GLY A 207 -30.31 -19.58 -1.16
N ILE A 208 -30.70 -20.41 -2.13
CA ILE A 208 -32.07 -20.76 -2.51
C ILE A 208 -33.11 -19.84 -1.86
N GLY A 209 -33.45 -18.75 -2.55
CA GLY A 209 -34.69 -18.00 -2.37
C GLY A 209 -35.63 -18.35 -3.52
#